data_AF-A0A3D0IEE8-F1
#
_entry.id   AF-A0A3D0IEE8-F1
#
_cell.length_a   1.000
_cell.length_b   1.000
_cell.length_c   1.000
_cell.angle_alpha   90.00
_cell.angle_beta   90.00
_cell.angle_gamma   90.00
#
_symmetry.space_group_name_H-M   'P 1'
#
loop_
_entity.id
_entity.type
_entity.pdbx_description
1 polymer ?
#
loop_
_entity_poly.entity_id
_entity_poly.type
_entity_poly.pdbx_seq_one_letter_code
_entity_poly.pdbx_strand_id
1 'polypeptide(L)'
;MKRHRLLIVSALGCAMSAPAEPPLVNSNDAVSAATQANGGGCYPASISPSLLDMLVLLNPEWAALDVGTHSPPLSDPVTIHGTTDFVEINEPGDFPADHITDDQTTFLFADPADFGLVATGNVSPLGPAGGNIELEWEIGSYPVFAWAGRGDRLTGVGRWIWDCGHPLPDPTGTCSTTTSQACVVDSDCGPPRCPACVGGETCTGVTFNYHSEVHPLQAVAVSRIHGYDDSKESRAGGPATRTDVWINADGGGAGDKCILTHHPSPFLLLAIDCYPLSQPIANVNSSDFEFDIPLPPRPPGHKRPPKVTVFDQTPADLPRPGVTTSFVDGPNPFVHASVHMTKAIQGQLPSRVGKTIISRWRDDETPVTRLRVKVTALEIVNPLKAVAPVIPPKQVCSITTAQDCSASACPTGETCLTVGGPTPGWRLFLEANGEWKEITGLEKVDEPVSLPEDLTFDVGLLQGDRLRLHATGKSLGCLEAQLYGQSLGRDVSLYGLTDGATCLADTSPDIGAFDVTFTGPDFGSGGRSASYVTQSIGGDGGHCSATTSQLCLTNEDCPGESCVVTGGAFKLHYTLSKVHARNGERDECSDDVDHDCGAGVDRCPKRGGSDDRGSRCEP
;
A
#
# COMPACT_ATOMS: atom_id res chain seq x y z
N MET A 1 14.44 -5.27 81.05
CA MET A 1 13.55 -4.79 79.97
C MET A 1 14.36 -4.70 78.68
N LYS A 2 14.07 -5.57 77.71
CA LYS A 2 14.77 -5.69 76.42
C LYS A 2 14.36 -4.53 75.51
N ARG A 3 15.31 -3.70 75.05
CA ARG A 3 15.06 -2.64 74.05
C ARG A 3 15.07 -3.27 72.66
N HIS A 4 13.94 -3.23 71.96
CA HIS A 4 13.84 -3.55 70.54
C HIS A 4 14.50 -2.43 69.72
N ARG A 5 15.48 -2.79 68.89
CA ARG A 5 16.01 -1.93 67.83
C ARG A 5 15.15 -2.15 66.58
N LEU A 6 14.44 -1.11 66.18
CA LEU A 6 13.71 -1.03 64.92
C LEU A 6 14.74 -0.86 63.79
N LEU A 7 14.79 -1.83 62.87
CA LEU A 7 15.55 -1.75 61.62
C LEU A 7 14.66 -1.06 60.58
N ILE A 8 15.03 0.17 60.19
CA ILE A 8 14.43 0.86 59.05
C ILE A 8 15.14 0.34 57.80
N VAL A 9 14.41 -0.39 56.97
CA VAL A 9 14.85 -0.79 55.63
C VAL A 9 14.51 0.37 54.70
N SER A 10 15.51 1.14 54.31
CA SER A 10 15.38 2.15 53.24
C SER A 10 15.31 1.41 51.90
N ALA A 11 14.11 1.33 51.33
CA ALA A 11 13.93 0.93 49.94
C ALA A 11 14.44 2.07 49.03
N LEU A 12 15.64 1.91 48.48
CA LEU A 12 16.09 2.69 47.33
C LEU A 12 15.27 2.21 46.11
N GLY A 13 14.17 2.90 45.83
CA GLY A 13 13.51 2.79 44.53
C GLY A 13 14.40 3.43 43.48
N CYS A 14 15.09 2.62 42.68
CA CYS A 14 15.58 3.08 41.38
C CYS A 14 14.34 3.28 40.50
N ALA A 15 13.82 4.50 40.46
CA ALA A 15 12.95 4.92 39.37
C ALA A 15 13.81 4.88 38.11
N MET A 16 13.66 3.82 37.30
CA MET A 16 14.19 3.84 35.94
C MET A 16 13.36 4.88 35.18
N SER A 17 13.94 6.07 35.01
CA SER A 17 13.44 7.03 34.03
C SER A 17 13.42 6.32 32.69
N ALA A 18 12.24 6.21 32.08
CA ALA A 18 12.15 5.82 30.69
C ALA A 18 13.06 6.76 29.87
N PRO A 19 13.82 6.26 28.89
CA PRO A 19 14.56 7.12 27.98
C PRO A 19 13.57 8.12 27.36
N ALA A 20 13.97 9.40 27.31
CA ALA A 20 13.18 10.39 26.60
C ALA A 20 13.08 9.99 25.13
N GLU A 21 11.87 10.06 24.57
CA GLU A 21 11.67 9.83 23.14
C GLU A 21 12.54 10.80 22.34
N PRO A 22 13.19 10.34 21.25
CA PRO A 22 13.91 11.24 20.36
C PRO A 22 12.95 12.32 19.83
N PRO A 23 13.41 13.57 19.66
CA PRO A 23 12.54 14.63 19.15
C PRO A 23 12.15 14.34 17.70
N LEU A 24 10.93 14.73 17.35
CA LEU A 24 10.45 14.74 15.96
C LEU A 24 11.33 15.64 15.08
N VAL A 25 11.41 15.32 13.79
CA VAL A 25 12.10 16.17 12.81
C VAL A 25 11.27 17.41 12.51
N ASN A 26 11.90 18.58 12.45
CA ASN A 26 11.20 19.81 12.14
C ASN A 26 10.91 19.90 10.64
N SER A 27 9.64 19.92 10.24
CA SER A 27 9.22 20.02 8.84
C SER A 27 9.70 21.27 8.12
N ASN A 28 10.04 22.35 8.85
CA ASN A 28 10.65 23.54 8.24
C ASN A 28 12.08 23.29 7.76
N ASP A 29 12.73 22.21 8.21
CA ASP A 29 14.07 21.85 7.76
C ASP A 29 14.05 21.41 6.28
N ALA A 30 12.90 20.96 5.75
CA ALA A 30 12.73 20.60 4.34
C ALA A 30 13.10 21.73 3.38
N VAL A 31 12.81 22.99 3.77
CA VAL A 31 13.05 24.19 2.95
C VAL A 31 14.26 25.01 3.43
N SER A 32 15.05 24.47 4.35
CA SER A 32 16.20 25.20 4.86
C SER A 32 17.27 25.36 3.78
N ALA A 33 17.98 26.49 3.79
CA ALA A 33 19.09 26.73 2.85
C ALA A 33 20.20 25.66 2.96
N ALA A 34 20.33 25.02 4.12
CA ALA A 34 21.29 23.93 4.33
C ALA A 34 20.84 22.65 3.61
N THR A 35 19.55 22.30 3.70
CA THR A 35 18.96 21.13 3.05
C THR A 35 18.88 21.31 1.53
N GLN A 36 18.58 22.53 1.08
CA GLN A 36 18.54 22.89 -0.35
C GLN A 36 19.93 23.01 -0.99
N ALA A 37 21.00 23.06 -0.18
CA ALA A 37 22.35 23.10 -0.71
C ALA A 37 22.64 21.85 -1.55
N ASN A 38 23.26 22.02 -2.71
CA ASN A 38 23.59 20.94 -3.65
C ASN A 38 22.38 20.18 -4.23
N GLY A 39 21.18 20.79 -4.26
CA GLY A 39 20.01 20.21 -4.90
C GLY A 39 19.24 19.20 -4.04
N GLY A 40 19.40 19.24 -2.72
CA GLY A 40 18.48 18.57 -1.79
C GLY A 40 17.26 19.43 -1.47
N GLY A 41 16.50 19.01 -0.45
CA GLY A 41 15.36 19.76 0.12
C GLY A 41 14.17 19.93 -0.82
N CYS A 42 13.09 20.48 -0.26
CA CYS A 42 11.86 20.79 -0.99
C CYS A 42 11.83 22.26 -1.41
N TYR A 43 11.13 22.53 -2.50
CA TYR A 43 11.02 23.87 -3.07
C TYR A 43 9.54 24.23 -3.22
N PRO A 44 8.98 25.07 -2.33
CA PRO A 44 7.56 25.34 -2.32
C PRO A 44 7.14 26.22 -3.50
N ALA A 45 5.93 25.99 -3.99
CA ALA A 45 5.30 26.85 -4.99
C ALA A 45 4.72 28.14 -4.37
N SER A 46 4.46 29.13 -5.23
CA SER A 46 3.73 30.35 -4.88
C SER A 46 2.29 30.03 -4.46
N ILE A 47 1.66 30.90 -3.64
CA ILE A 47 0.22 30.81 -3.31
C ILE A 47 -0.69 31.02 -4.54
N SER A 48 -0.14 31.50 -5.65
CA SER A 48 -0.85 31.64 -6.92
C SER A 48 0.09 31.19 -8.03
N PRO A 49 0.34 29.86 -8.13
CA PRO A 49 1.26 29.32 -9.09
C PRO A 49 0.63 29.40 -10.49
N SER A 50 1.44 29.74 -11.48
CA SER A 50 1.11 29.45 -12.87
C SER A 50 1.26 27.95 -13.12
N LEU A 51 0.68 27.43 -14.22
CA LEU A 51 0.68 26.00 -14.53
C LEU A 51 2.10 25.37 -14.45
N LEU A 52 3.11 26.07 -14.97
CA LEU A 52 4.49 25.55 -14.99
C LEU A 52 5.26 25.81 -13.69
N ASP A 53 4.73 26.64 -12.79
CA ASP A 53 5.34 26.83 -11.46
C ASP A 53 5.20 25.54 -10.63
N MET A 54 4.20 24.69 -10.91
CA MET A 54 3.98 23.42 -10.21
C MET A 54 5.08 22.38 -10.48
N LEU A 55 5.86 22.52 -11.56
CA LEU A 55 7.00 21.64 -11.86
C LEU A 55 8.06 21.66 -10.74
N VAL A 56 8.06 22.70 -9.91
CA VAL A 56 8.94 22.80 -8.76
C VAL A 56 8.67 21.72 -7.71
N LEU A 57 7.42 21.24 -7.61
CA LEU A 57 7.02 20.16 -6.70
C LEU A 57 7.54 18.80 -7.16
N LEU A 58 7.98 18.67 -8.42
CA LEU A 58 8.47 17.43 -9.02
C LEU A 58 10.00 17.38 -9.11
N ASN A 59 10.70 18.44 -8.72
CA ASN A 59 12.12 18.62 -9.01
C ASN A 59 12.96 18.90 -7.74
N PRO A 60 13.29 17.88 -6.94
CA PRO A 60 12.68 16.55 -6.96
C PRO A 60 11.41 16.53 -6.11
N GLU A 61 10.49 15.63 -6.43
CA GLU A 61 9.34 15.34 -5.57
C GLU A 61 9.75 14.69 -4.24
N TRP A 62 10.77 13.82 -4.30
CA TRP A 62 11.23 13.09 -3.12
C TRP A 62 12.67 13.46 -2.76
N ALA A 63 12.82 14.40 -1.83
CA ALA A 63 14.12 14.85 -1.35
C ALA A 63 14.55 14.05 -0.11
N ALA A 64 15.77 13.50 -0.10
CA ALA A 64 16.28 12.80 1.08
C ALA A 64 16.41 13.74 2.30
N LEU A 65 15.98 13.27 3.49
CA LEU A 65 16.22 13.98 4.75
C LEU A 65 17.69 13.87 5.17
N ASP A 66 18.23 12.65 5.16
CA ASP A 66 19.62 12.39 5.50
C ASP A 66 20.46 12.21 4.24
N VAL A 67 21.09 13.30 3.80
CA VAL A 67 22.04 13.28 2.69
C VAL A 67 23.42 12.75 3.09
N GLY A 68 23.67 12.48 4.38
CA GLY A 68 24.90 11.86 4.87
C GLY A 68 26.19 12.37 4.22
N THR A 69 27.07 11.45 3.80
CA THR A 69 28.26 11.75 2.99
C THR A 69 27.99 11.72 1.48
N HIS A 70 26.75 11.51 1.06
CA HIS A 70 26.35 11.35 -0.33
C HIS A 70 25.81 12.66 -0.90
N SER A 71 25.80 12.78 -2.23
CA SER A 71 25.11 13.90 -2.89
C SER A 71 23.72 13.43 -3.30
N PRO A 72 22.67 14.26 -3.13
CA PRO A 72 21.36 13.99 -3.70
C PRO A 72 21.45 13.52 -5.17
N PRO A 73 20.60 12.57 -5.60
CA PRO A 73 19.47 11.99 -4.86
C PRO A 73 19.82 10.81 -3.93
N LEU A 74 21.10 10.43 -3.84
CA LEU A 74 21.52 9.26 -3.07
C LEU A 74 21.47 9.55 -1.57
N SER A 75 20.86 8.64 -0.82
CA SER A 75 20.82 8.63 0.64
C SER A 75 20.95 7.20 1.14
N ASP A 76 21.48 7.05 2.35
CA ASP A 76 21.49 5.76 3.01
C ASP A 76 20.06 5.42 3.48
N PRO A 77 19.59 4.18 3.29
CA PRO A 77 18.25 3.81 3.73
C PRO A 77 18.18 3.75 5.26
N VAL A 78 17.02 4.06 5.81
CA VAL A 78 16.71 3.89 7.23
C VAL A 78 15.93 2.60 7.44
N THR A 79 15.98 2.07 8.66
CA THR A 79 15.09 0.99 9.10
C THR A 79 14.04 1.59 10.03
N ILE A 80 12.78 1.21 9.83
CA ILE A 80 11.67 1.62 10.67
C ILE A 80 10.86 0.42 11.14
N HIS A 81 10.41 0.47 12.39
CA HIS A 81 9.57 -0.53 13.02
C HIS A 81 8.28 0.12 13.48
N GLY A 82 7.19 -0.64 13.46
CA GLY A 82 5.93 -0.11 13.95
C GLY A 82 4.77 -1.07 13.84
N THR A 83 3.59 -0.52 14.09
CA THR A 83 2.31 -1.22 13.93
C THR A 83 1.51 -0.54 12.85
N THR A 84 1.09 -1.29 11.84
CA THR A 84 0.29 -0.76 10.74
C THR A 84 -1.06 -0.29 11.26
N ASP A 85 -1.43 0.96 10.98
CA ASP A 85 -2.80 1.43 11.20
C ASP A 85 -3.69 0.95 10.07
N PHE A 86 -3.37 1.33 8.84
CA PHE A 86 -4.10 0.91 7.66
C PHE A 86 -3.22 0.97 6.42
N VAL A 87 -3.76 0.42 5.34
CA VAL A 87 -3.18 0.38 4.01
C VAL A 87 -4.25 0.92 3.08
N GLU A 88 -3.86 1.87 2.25
CA GLU A 88 -4.64 2.30 1.10
C GLU A 88 -3.81 2.26 -0.16
N ILE A 89 -4.50 2.41 -1.28
CA ILE A 89 -3.90 2.71 -2.56
C ILE A 89 -4.16 4.18 -2.77
N ASN A 90 -3.12 4.90 -3.17
CA ASN A 90 -3.15 6.36 -3.13
C ASN A 90 -4.44 6.90 -3.78
N GLU A 91 -5.26 7.53 -2.93
CA GLU A 91 -6.30 8.47 -3.36
C GLU A 91 -5.55 9.72 -3.88
N PRO A 92 -6.12 10.46 -4.84
CA PRO A 92 -5.36 11.20 -5.85
C PRO A 92 -4.15 12.01 -5.34
N GLY A 93 -2.97 11.84 -5.95
CA GLY A 93 -1.76 12.56 -5.52
C GLY A 93 -0.54 12.30 -6.39
N ASP A 94 -0.35 11.05 -6.85
CA ASP A 94 0.82 10.65 -7.64
C ASP A 94 0.92 11.40 -8.96
N PHE A 95 2.07 12.04 -9.20
CA PHE A 95 2.33 12.66 -10.47
C PHE A 95 2.61 11.58 -11.55
N PRO A 96 2.04 11.68 -12.76
CA PRO A 96 2.14 10.58 -13.70
C PRO A 96 3.52 10.41 -14.36
N ALA A 97 4.29 11.49 -14.46
CA ALA A 97 5.55 11.50 -15.17
C ALA A 97 6.74 10.92 -14.37
N ASP A 98 6.51 10.54 -13.12
CA ASP A 98 7.46 9.90 -12.23
C ASP A 98 6.90 8.60 -11.62
N HIS A 99 5.80 8.08 -12.16
CA HIS A 99 5.22 6.79 -11.78
C HIS A 99 5.03 5.85 -12.98
N ILE A 100 5.06 4.55 -12.75
CA ILE A 100 4.53 3.54 -13.70
C ILE A 100 3.14 3.07 -13.26
N THR A 101 2.95 2.97 -11.95
CA THR A 101 1.69 2.66 -11.29
C THR A 101 1.58 3.48 -10.01
N ASP A 102 0.38 3.55 -9.44
CA ASP A 102 0.18 4.18 -8.14
C ASP A 102 1.02 3.53 -7.05
N ASP A 103 1.28 4.30 -6.01
CA ASP A 103 1.80 3.78 -4.76
C ASP A 103 0.75 3.04 -3.94
N GLN A 104 1.22 1.99 -3.28
CA GLN A 104 0.55 1.45 -2.12
C GLN A 104 1.14 2.11 -0.87
N THR A 105 0.30 2.81 -0.13
CA THR A 105 0.72 3.56 1.06
C THR A 105 0.33 2.82 2.33
N THR A 106 1.34 2.45 3.13
CA THR A 106 1.15 1.82 4.44
C THR A 106 1.36 2.85 5.54
N PHE A 107 0.30 3.16 6.29
CA PHE A 107 0.38 4.09 7.42
C PHE A 107 0.85 3.36 8.67
N LEU A 108 1.99 3.80 9.20
CA LEU A 108 2.65 3.13 10.32
C LEU A 108 2.64 4.00 11.58
N PHE A 109 2.16 3.45 12.69
CA PHE A 109 2.53 3.95 14.00
C PHE A 109 3.95 3.47 14.30
N ALA A 110 4.93 4.36 14.14
CA ALA A 110 6.33 4.06 14.43
C ALA A 110 6.50 3.59 15.89
N ASP A 111 7.50 2.75 16.13
CA ASP A 111 7.91 2.42 17.48
C ASP A 111 8.58 3.64 18.14
N PRO A 112 8.54 3.76 19.48
CA PRO A 112 9.18 4.88 20.19
C PRO A 112 10.68 5.04 19.91
N ALA A 113 11.37 3.95 19.55
CA ALA A 113 12.79 3.99 19.18
C ALA A 113 13.04 4.72 17.85
N ASP A 114 12.03 4.74 16.97
CA ASP A 114 12.11 5.27 15.61
C ASP A 114 11.35 6.59 15.46
N PHE A 115 10.84 7.17 16.55
CA PHE A 115 10.15 8.48 16.55
C PHE A 115 10.99 9.62 15.99
N GLY A 116 12.32 9.50 16.02
CA GLY A 116 13.22 10.46 15.38
C GLY A 116 13.15 10.47 13.86
N LEU A 117 12.43 9.51 13.24
CA LEU A 117 12.16 9.47 11.81
C LEU A 117 10.87 10.20 11.43
N VAL A 118 10.02 10.55 12.40
CA VAL A 118 8.71 11.19 12.18
C VAL A 118 8.86 12.71 12.25
N ALA A 119 8.28 13.43 11.28
CA ALA A 119 8.32 14.89 11.26
C ALA A 119 7.18 15.54 12.02
N THR A 120 7.33 16.82 12.35
CA THR A 120 6.28 17.64 12.97
C THR A 120 5.03 17.76 12.10
N GLY A 121 5.19 17.67 10.78
CA GLY A 121 4.11 17.67 9.79
C GLY A 121 3.24 16.43 9.89
N ASN A 122 3.85 15.25 10.07
CA ASN A 122 3.13 13.99 10.24
C ASN A 122 2.13 14.05 11.41
N VAL A 123 2.49 14.71 12.51
CA VAL A 123 1.66 14.84 13.72
C VAL A 123 0.82 16.13 13.76
N SER A 124 0.87 16.94 12.70
CA SER A 124 0.10 18.18 12.61
C SER A 124 -1.38 17.88 12.32
N PRO A 125 -2.30 18.83 12.52
CA PRO A 125 -3.69 18.67 12.10
C PRO A 125 -3.89 18.49 10.58
N LEU A 126 -2.87 18.85 9.79
CA LEU A 126 -2.83 18.65 8.34
C LEU A 126 -2.10 17.36 7.94
N GLY A 127 -1.52 16.66 8.93
CA GLY A 127 -0.84 15.39 8.73
C GLY A 127 -1.80 14.22 8.54
N PRO A 128 -1.25 13.05 8.17
CA PRO A 128 -2.02 11.82 8.14
C PRO A 128 -2.68 11.59 9.48
N ALA A 129 -3.92 11.11 9.44
CA ALA A 129 -4.72 10.90 10.63
C ALA A 129 -3.97 10.02 11.63
N GLY A 130 -3.74 10.56 12.84
CA GLY A 130 -3.10 9.81 13.93
C GLY A 130 -1.60 10.04 14.11
N GLY A 131 -0.94 10.83 13.27
CA GLY A 131 0.49 11.10 13.43
C GLY A 131 1.40 10.05 12.79
N ASN A 132 0.88 9.32 11.81
CA ASN A 132 1.53 8.18 11.20
C ASN A 132 2.64 8.64 10.24
N ILE A 133 3.59 7.75 10.00
CA ILE A 133 4.54 7.89 8.89
C ILE A 133 4.09 7.00 7.73
N GLU A 134 4.13 7.54 6.51
CA GLU A 134 3.82 6.80 5.29
C GLU A 134 5.03 5.96 4.84
N LEU A 135 4.73 4.73 4.46
CA LEU A 135 5.66 3.81 3.80
C LEU A 135 5.07 3.49 2.43
N GLU A 136 5.72 3.97 1.39
CA GLU A 136 5.18 3.94 0.02
C GLU A 136 6.02 3.07 -0.89
N TRP A 137 5.33 2.37 -1.79
CA TRP A 137 5.95 1.57 -2.83
C TRP A 137 4.97 1.31 -3.98
N GLU A 138 5.41 1.61 -5.20
CA GLU A 138 4.63 1.36 -6.42
C GLU A 138 4.07 -0.08 -6.48
N ILE A 139 2.77 -0.19 -6.75
CA ILE A 139 2.05 -1.46 -6.80
C ILE A 139 2.66 -2.42 -7.83
N GLY A 140 3.18 -1.90 -8.96
CA GLY A 140 3.89 -2.68 -9.97
C GLY A 140 5.15 -3.39 -9.46
N SER A 141 5.76 -2.87 -8.39
CA SER A 141 7.00 -3.36 -7.78
C SER A 141 6.81 -4.04 -6.42
N TYR A 142 5.61 -3.94 -5.84
CA TYR A 142 5.28 -4.43 -4.51
C TYR A 142 4.13 -5.45 -4.53
N PRO A 143 4.41 -6.77 -4.43
CA PRO A 143 3.40 -7.80 -4.56
C PRO A 143 2.46 -7.87 -3.35
N VAL A 144 1.16 -8.06 -3.63
CA VAL A 144 0.06 -8.07 -2.65
C VAL A 144 0.26 -9.02 -1.47
N PHE A 145 0.98 -10.15 -1.61
CA PHE A 145 1.16 -11.09 -0.50
C PHE A 145 1.97 -10.50 0.66
N ALA A 146 2.78 -9.47 0.38
CA ALA A 146 3.65 -8.81 1.34
C ALA A 146 3.02 -7.55 1.95
N TRP A 147 1.84 -7.12 1.48
CA TRP A 147 1.13 -5.96 2.02
C TRP A 147 0.69 -6.18 3.46
N ALA A 148 0.66 -5.10 4.25
CA ALA A 148 0.29 -5.15 5.66
C ALA A 148 -1.22 -5.06 5.89
N GLY A 149 -1.71 -5.73 6.92
CA GLY A 149 -3.05 -5.49 7.47
C GLY A 149 -3.00 -4.56 8.68
N ARG A 150 -4.14 -3.97 9.05
CA ARG A 150 -4.29 -3.21 10.30
C ARG A 150 -3.87 -4.06 11.50
N GLY A 151 -2.99 -3.54 12.33
CA GLY A 151 -2.47 -4.20 13.53
C GLY A 151 -1.28 -5.12 13.29
N ASP A 152 -0.86 -5.33 12.04
CA ASP A 152 0.35 -6.09 11.74
C ASP A 152 1.59 -5.35 12.26
N ARG A 153 2.61 -6.12 12.67
CA ARG A 153 3.93 -5.58 13.01
C ARG A 153 4.77 -5.51 11.75
N LEU A 154 5.41 -4.37 11.51
CA LEU A 154 6.18 -4.16 10.29
C LEU A 154 7.62 -3.76 10.64
N THR A 155 8.55 -4.28 9.86
CA THR A 155 9.92 -3.76 9.72
C THR A 155 10.12 -3.35 8.26
N GLY A 156 10.36 -2.08 8.02
CA GLY A 156 10.58 -1.51 6.69
C GLY A 156 11.99 -0.97 6.56
N VAL A 157 12.57 -1.08 5.37
CA VAL A 157 13.84 -0.44 5.00
C VAL A 157 13.62 0.29 3.69
N GLY A 158 13.98 1.57 3.65
CA GLY A 158 13.78 2.41 2.47
C GLY A 158 14.44 3.77 2.63
N ARG A 159 14.26 4.62 1.63
CA ARG A 159 14.78 5.99 1.67
C ARG A 159 13.92 6.86 2.57
N TRP A 160 14.57 7.57 3.48
CA TRP A 160 13.91 8.56 4.32
C TRP A 160 13.84 9.89 3.58
N ILE A 161 12.63 10.30 3.16
CA ILE A 161 12.41 11.44 2.26
C ILE A 161 11.39 12.43 2.83
N TRP A 162 11.56 13.70 2.46
CA TRP A 162 10.52 14.70 2.52
C TRP A 162 9.64 14.53 1.30
N ASP A 163 8.34 14.43 1.51
CA ASP A 163 7.36 14.52 0.42
C ASP A 163 7.23 15.99 -0.01
N CYS A 164 7.96 16.36 -1.05
CA CYS A 164 7.98 17.74 -1.54
C CYS A 164 6.73 18.12 -2.36
N GLY A 165 5.90 17.14 -2.73
CA GLY A 165 4.62 17.35 -3.38
C GLY A 165 3.60 18.05 -2.47
N HIS A 166 3.71 17.84 -1.16
CA HIS A 166 2.73 18.30 -0.17
C HIS A 166 3.32 19.26 0.88
N PRO A 167 3.60 20.53 0.50
CA PRO A 167 4.21 21.52 1.41
C PRO A 167 3.32 21.95 2.58
N LEU A 168 2.00 21.84 2.43
CA LEU A 168 0.95 22.11 3.42
C LEU A 168 1.27 23.30 4.36
N PRO A 169 1.50 24.53 3.84
CA PRO A 169 1.88 25.67 4.67
C PRO A 169 0.73 26.10 5.58
N ASP A 170 0.92 25.97 6.90
CA ASP A 170 -0.05 26.41 7.90
C ASP A 170 0.61 26.78 9.24
N PRO A 171 0.51 28.04 9.71
CA PRO A 171 -0.05 29.17 8.95
C PRO A 171 0.83 29.53 7.75
N THR A 172 0.21 30.08 6.71
CA THR A 172 0.94 30.82 5.67
C THR A 172 1.65 32.04 6.28
N GLY A 173 2.73 32.48 5.65
CA GLY A 173 3.49 33.65 6.08
C GLY A 173 2.88 34.98 5.66
N THR A 174 3.57 36.06 6.02
CA THR A 174 3.25 37.42 5.58
C THR A 174 4.49 38.14 5.06
N CYS A 175 4.27 39.05 4.12
CA CYS A 175 5.35 39.87 3.59
C CYS A 175 5.91 40.81 4.67
N SER A 176 7.24 40.89 4.73
CA SER A 176 8.00 41.55 5.80
C SER A 176 7.59 43.00 6.12
N THR A 177 7.03 43.75 5.15
CA THR A 177 6.53 45.12 5.34
C THR A 177 5.01 45.21 5.12
N THR A 178 4.51 44.58 4.06
CA THR A 178 3.10 44.53 3.70
C THR A 178 2.44 43.34 4.38
N THR A 179 2.34 43.40 5.71
CA THR A 179 1.91 42.27 6.55
C THR A 179 0.48 41.79 6.32
N SER A 180 -0.33 42.54 5.57
CA SER A 180 -1.65 42.11 5.10
C SER A 180 -1.60 41.17 3.90
N GLN A 181 -0.45 41.05 3.24
CA GLN A 181 -0.23 40.14 2.12
C GLN A 181 0.25 38.80 2.64
N ALA A 182 -0.53 37.74 2.40
CA ALA A 182 -0.10 36.37 2.63
C ALA A 182 0.98 35.95 1.63
N CYS A 183 1.88 35.07 2.04
CA CYS A 183 2.94 34.55 1.20
C CYS A 183 3.36 33.14 1.64
N VAL A 184 3.95 32.40 0.71
CA VAL A 184 4.69 31.16 0.97
C VAL A 184 6.14 31.30 0.52
N VAL A 185 6.37 32.07 -0.54
CA VAL A 185 7.71 32.38 -1.07
C VAL A 185 7.90 33.89 -1.23
N ASP A 186 9.16 34.34 -1.29
CA ASP A 186 9.50 35.75 -1.49
C ASP A 186 8.86 36.35 -2.74
N SER A 187 8.68 35.55 -3.79
CA SER A 187 8.06 36.02 -5.04
C SER A 187 6.56 36.35 -4.93
N ASP A 188 5.91 35.99 -3.82
CA ASP A 188 4.55 36.43 -3.49
C ASP A 188 4.53 37.88 -3.00
N CYS A 189 5.67 38.38 -2.50
CA CYS A 189 5.84 39.72 -1.95
C CYS A 189 6.29 40.75 -3.00
N GLY A 190 6.08 40.46 -4.29
CA GLY A 190 6.41 41.35 -5.40
C GLY A 190 5.29 41.48 -6.45
N PRO A 191 5.32 42.52 -7.30
CA PRO A 191 4.41 42.60 -8.44
C PRO A 191 4.62 41.44 -9.43
N PRO A 192 3.55 40.95 -10.10
CA PRO A 192 2.17 41.44 -10.07
C PRO A 192 1.34 40.89 -8.91
N ARG A 193 1.83 39.91 -8.15
CA ARG A 193 1.08 39.20 -7.09
C ARG A 193 0.72 40.12 -5.92
N CYS A 194 1.66 40.99 -5.55
CA CYS A 194 1.43 42.03 -4.58
C CYS A 194 1.77 43.41 -5.17
N PRO A 195 0.81 44.07 -5.86
CA PRO A 195 1.01 45.41 -6.41
C PRO A 195 1.27 46.48 -5.35
N ALA A 196 0.82 46.24 -4.10
CA ALA A 196 0.99 47.14 -2.96
C ALA A 196 2.31 46.91 -2.21
N CYS A 197 3.03 45.82 -2.49
CA CYS A 197 4.27 45.49 -1.79
C CYS A 197 5.41 46.42 -2.17
N VAL A 198 6.27 46.66 -1.20
CA VAL A 198 7.52 47.38 -1.39
C VAL A 198 8.51 46.45 -2.10
N GLY A 199 9.32 46.99 -3.00
CA GLY A 199 10.34 46.18 -3.69
C GLY A 199 11.35 45.58 -2.72
N GLY A 200 11.58 44.26 -2.82
CA GLY A 200 12.56 43.53 -2.01
C GLY A 200 12.03 43.00 -0.68
N GLU A 201 10.71 43.01 -0.47
CA GLU A 201 10.11 42.29 0.67
C GLU A 201 10.34 40.78 0.58
N THR A 202 10.60 40.16 1.73
CA THR A 202 10.68 38.69 1.88
C THR A 202 9.44 38.14 2.57
N CYS A 203 9.17 36.86 2.35
CA CYS A 203 8.14 36.13 3.06
C CYS A 203 8.64 35.70 4.44
N THR A 204 7.83 35.92 5.47
CA THR A 204 8.20 35.62 6.86
C THR A 204 7.08 34.96 7.62
N GLY A 205 7.41 34.09 8.58
CA GLY A 205 6.43 33.45 9.46
C GLY A 205 5.61 32.33 8.82
N VAL A 206 6.06 31.78 7.68
CA VAL A 206 5.51 30.54 7.13
C VAL A 206 5.92 29.38 8.05
N THR A 207 4.98 28.50 8.35
CA THR A 207 5.28 27.18 8.92
C THR A 207 4.91 26.13 7.87
N PHE A 208 5.88 25.32 7.47
CA PHE A 208 5.63 24.21 6.57
C PHE A 208 5.33 22.93 7.35
N ASN A 209 4.40 22.12 6.83
CA ASN A 209 4.00 20.85 7.42
C ASN A 209 4.36 19.66 6.53
N TYR A 210 5.48 19.73 5.79
CA TYR A 210 6.03 18.59 5.05
C TYR A 210 6.08 17.33 5.92
N HIS A 211 5.63 16.22 5.35
CA HIS A 211 5.73 14.91 5.95
C HIS A 211 7.11 14.33 5.68
N SER A 212 7.64 13.60 6.67
CA SER A 212 8.70 12.64 6.40
C SER A 212 8.07 11.30 6.11
N GLU A 213 8.66 10.55 5.19
CA GLU A 213 8.18 9.25 4.73
C GLU A 213 9.33 8.29 4.50
N VAL A 214 9.00 7.01 4.32
CA VAL A 214 9.95 6.01 3.81
C VAL A 214 9.51 5.58 2.40
N HIS A 215 10.06 6.26 1.39
CA HIS A 215 9.66 6.12 -0.01
C HIS A 215 10.88 6.21 -0.98
N PRO A 216 11.12 5.19 -1.82
CA PRO A 216 10.50 3.87 -1.81
C PRO A 216 11.09 2.99 -0.74
N LEU A 217 10.27 2.02 -0.35
CA LEU A 217 10.76 0.82 0.30
C LEU A 217 11.70 0.05 -0.63
N GLN A 218 12.70 -0.59 -0.03
CA GLN A 218 13.56 -1.58 -0.68
C GLN A 218 13.48 -2.96 -0.01
N ALA A 219 13.01 -3.01 1.25
CA ALA A 219 12.68 -4.23 1.96
C ALA A 219 11.55 -4.02 2.97
N VAL A 220 10.73 -5.04 3.17
CA VAL A 220 9.67 -5.07 4.17
C VAL A 220 9.56 -6.48 4.74
N ALA A 221 9.31 -6.58 6.05
CA ALA A 221 8.87 -7.77 6.75
C ALA A 221 7.58 -7.46 7.53
N VAL A 222 6.46 -8.04 7.11
CA VAL A 222 5.15 -7.88 7.75
C VAL A 222 4.82 -9.13 8.56
N SER A 223 4.74 -8.99 9.88
CA SER A 223 4.47 -10.04 10.85
C SER A 223 3.08 -9.95 11.44
N ARG A 224 2.31 -11.03 11.34
CA ARG A 224 0.93 -11.12 11.79
C ARG A 224 0.65 -12.38 12.60
N ILE A 225 0.01 -12.22 13.76
CA ILE A 225 -0.25 -13.30 14.73
C ILE A 225 -1.70 -13.74 14.62
N HIS A 226 -1.91 -14.97 14.17
CA HIS A 226 -3.22 -15.59 13.98
C HIS A 226 -3.08 -17.12 14.06
N GLY A 227 -4.06 -17.88 13.53
CA GLY A 227 -3.93 -19.33 13.33
C GLY A 227 -3.36 -19.68 11.95
N TYR A 228 -2.17 -20.28 11.89
CA TYR A 228 -1.54 -20.71 10.64
C TYR A 228 -1.13 -22.18 10.65
N ASP A 229 -1.26 -22.83 9.50
CA ASP A 229 -0.71 -24.16 9.27
C ASP A 229 0.73 -24.09 8.73
N ASP A 230 1.45 -25.21 8.75
CA ASP A 230 2.75 -25.38 8.08
C ASP A 230 2.61 -25.53 6.55
N SER A 231 1.50 -25.09 5.96
CA SER A 231 1.30 -25.05 4.51
C SER A 231 1.44 -23.62 4.00
N LYS A 232 1.90 -23.48 2.75
CA LYS A 232 2.23 -22.18 2.12
C LYS A 232 1.07 -21.17 2.13
N GLU A 233 -0.17 -21.63 2.19
CA GLU A 233 -1.36 -20.83 1.84
C GLU A 233 -2.50 -20.89 2.86
N SER A 234 -2.53 -21.83 3.81
CA SER A 234 -3.74 -22.02 4.64
C SER A 234 -3.61 -21.44 6.05
N ARG A 235 -4.45 -20.44 6.34
CA ARG A 235 -4.75 -20.06 7.73
C ARG A 235 -5.74 -21.06 8.31
N ALA A 236 -5.21 -22.13 8.89
CA ALA A 236 -6.02 -23.19 9.48
C ALA A 236 -5.19 -24.13 10.38
N GLY A 237 -4.13 -23.65 11.02
CA GLY A 237 -3.30 -24.48 11.91
C GLY A 237 -3.41 -24.09 13.37
N GLY A 238 -2.29 -24.09 14.09
CA GLY A 238 -2.21 -23.64 15.48
C GLY A 238 -1.83 -22.15 15.56
N PRO A 239 -1.77 -21.57 16.77
CA PRO A 239 -1.30 -20.20 16.95
C PRO A 239 0.12 -20.05 16.42
N ALA A 240 0.31 -19.07 15.56
CA ALA A 240 1.56 -18.83 14.88
C ALA A 240 1.66 -17.38 14.42
N THR A 241 2.88 -16.95 14.16
CA THR A 241 3.15 -15.72 13.43
C THR A 241 3.51 -16.08 12.00
N ARG A 242 2.83 -15.45 11.04
CA ARG A 242 3.25 -15.44 9.64
C ARG A 242 3.96 -14.12 9.38
N THR A 243 5.18 -14.20 8.86
CA THR A 243 5.94 -13.04 8.41
C THR A 243 6.17 -13.13 6.91
N ASP A 244 5.57 -12.22 6.14
CA ASP A 244 5.83 -12.09 4.72
C ASP A 244 6.91 -11.04 4.48
N VAL A 245 7.87 -11.40 3.64
CA VAL A 245 9.06 -10.59 3.36
C VAL A 245 9.14 -10.34 1.87
N TRP A 246 9.37 -9.09 1.51
CA TRP A 246 9.69 -8.67 0.15
C TRP A 246 10.90 -7.75 0.16
N ILE A 247 11.86 -8.04 -0.72
CA ILE A 247 13.07 -7.24 -0.92
C ILE A 247 13.22 -7.04 -2.42
N ASN A 248 13.32 -5.80 -2.89
CA ASN A 248 13.39 -5.49 -4.32
C ASN A 248 14.09 -4.15 -4.50
N ALA A 249 15.05 -4.09 -5.43
CA ALA A 249 15.77 -2.85 -5.74
C ALA A 249 14.95 -1.90 -6.63
N ASP A 250 13.93 -2.44 -7.29
CA ASP A 250 13.02 -1.70 -8.14
C ASP A 250 11.95 -1.02 -7.27
N GLY A 251 12.07 0.29 -7.12
CA GLY A 251 11.19 1.14 -6.34
C GLY A 251 10.11 1.84 -7.15
N GLY A 252 9.96 1.52 -8.45
CA GLY A 252 9.21 2.41 -9.35
C GLY A 252 9.99 3.68 -9.69
N GLY A 253 9.30 4.75 -10.10
CA GLY A 253 9.95 6.00 -10.47
C GLY A 253 10.56 6.74 -9.29
N ALA A 254 9.95 6.68 -8.10
CA ALA A 254 10.58 7.11 -6.85
C ALA A 254 11.85 6.31 -6.47
N GLY A 255 12.09 5.16 -7.13
CA GLY A 255 13.30 4.36 -7.00
C GLY A 255 14.35 4.60 -8.08
N ASP A 256 14.08 5.42 -9.10
CA ASP A 256 14.95 5.63 -10.24
C ASP A 256 15.77 6.93 -10.12
N LYS A 257 17.07 6.82 -10.34
CA LYS A 257 17.99 7.95 -10.25
C LYS A 257 17.64 9.09 -11.21
N CYS A 258 17.14 8.78 -12.40
CA CYS A 258 16.81 9.77 -13.40
C CYS A 258 15.70 10.71 -12.91
N ILE A 259 14.64 10.14 -12.33
CA ILE A 259 13.50 10.86 -11.77
C ILE A 259 13.90 11.70 -10.56
N LEU A 260 14.64 11.09 -9.62
CA LEU A 260 14.99 11.75 -8.36
C LEU A 260 16.02 12.87 -8.48
N THR A 261 16.71 12.99 -9.61
CA THR A 261 17.81 13.94 -9.75
C THR A 261 17.26 15.37 -9.80
N HIS A 262 17.61 16.19 -8.81
CA HIS A 262 17.31 17.62 -8.85
C HIS A 262 17.98 18.32 -10.04
N HIS A 263 17.20 19.09 -10.78
CA HIS A 263 17.66 19.93 -11.87
C HIS A 263 17.73 21.41 -11.49
N PRO A 264 18.72 22.17 -11.97
CA PRO A 264 18.81 23.61 -11.70
C PRO A 264 17.61 24.44 -12.18
N SER A 265 16.79 23.88 -13.06
CA SER A 265 15.57 24.49 -13.55
C SER A 265 14.49 23.42 -13.72
N PRO A 266 13.30 23.59 -13.11
CA PRO A 266 12.18 22.65 -13.27
C PRO A 266 11.74 22.46 -14.72
N PHE A 267 11.95 23.45 -15.59
CA PHE A 267 11.62 23.34 -17.02
C PHE A 267 12.40 22.25 -17.75
N LEU A 268 13.52 21.77 -17.20
CA LEU A 268 14.27 20.66 -17.78
C LEU A 268 13.48 19.34 -17.74
N LEU A 269 12.52 19.18 -16.83
CA LEU A 269 11.63 18.01 -16.78
C LEU A 269 10.85 17.80 -18.10
N LEU A 270 10.60 18.86 -18.87
CA LEU A 270 9.94 18.77 -20.18
C LEU A 270 10.81 18.15 -21.28
N ALA A 271 12.12 18.01 -21.05
CA ALA A 271 13.09 17.51 -22.02
C ALA A 271 13.79 16.22 -21.58
N ILE A 272 13.54 15.77 -20.35
CA ILE A 272 14.14 14.57 -19.78
C ILE A 272 13.21 13.39 -20.03
N ASP A 273 13.80 12.29 -20.47
CA ASP A 273 13.09 11.04 -20.68
C ASP A 273 13.75 9.94 -19.84
N CYS A 274 13.08 9.58 -18.74
CA CYS A 274 13.54 8.56 -17.81
C CYS A 274 12.99 7.17 -18.13
N TYR A 275 12.08 7.05 -19.11
CA TYR A 275 11.39 5.80 -19.40
C TYR A 275 12.05 5.04 -20.57
N PRO A 276 12.12 3.70 -20.50
CA PRO A 276 11.80 2.87 -19.33
C PRO A 276 12.79 3.08 -18.19
N LEU A 277 12.28 3.03 -16.95
CA LEU A 277 13.10 3.12 -15.74
C LEU A 277 14.19 2.04 -15.75
N SER A 278 15.41 2.42 -15.38
CA SER A 278 16.59 1.57 -15.57
C SER A 278 17.76 1.86 -14.63
N GLN A 279 17.62 2.81 -13.72
CA GLN A 279 18.67 3.26 -12.79
C GLN A 279 18.19 3.16 -11.34
N PRO A 280 17.85 1.95 -10.83
CA PRO A 280 17.44 1.79 -9.45
C PRO A 280 18.54 2.27 -8.48
N ILE A 281 18.18 3.03 -7.45
CA ILE A 281 19.15 3.55 -6.47
C ILE A 281 19.30 2.68 -5.22
N ALA A 282 18.33 1.80 -4.95
CA ALA A 282 18.38 0.91 -3.81
C ALA A 282 19.49 -0.15 -3.97
N ASN A 283 20.43 -0.18 -3.02
CA ASN A 283 21.45 -1.22 -2.96
C ASN A 283 21.02 -2.35 -2.02
N VAL A 284 20.14 -3.23 -2.50
CA VAL A 284 19.62 -4.36 -1.69
C VAL A 284 20.67 -5.42 -1.35
N ASN A 285 21.91 -5.29 -1.84
CA ASN A 285 23.01 -6.22 -1.57
C ASN A 285 24.10 -5.62 -0.64
N SER A 286 23.89 -4.40 -0.09
CA SER A 286 24.85 -3.79 0.84
C SER A 286 24.93 -4.51 2.19
N SER A 287 23.83 -5.11 2.62
CA SER A 287 23.70 -5.87 3.87
C SER A 287 22.65 -6.96 3.71
N ASP A 288 22.65 -7.93 4.63
CA ASP A 288 21.54 -8.86 4.76
C ASP A 288 20.33 -8.11 5.37
N PHE A 289 19.11 -8.56 5.08
CA PHE A 289 17.91 -7.95 5.65
C PHE A 289 17.54 -8.67 6.95
N GLU A 290 17.67 -7.94 8.06
CA GLU A 290 17.46 -8.46 9.41
C GLU A 290 16.20 -7.87 10.04
N PHE A 291 15.42 -8.70 10.74
CA PHE A 291 14.18 -8.29 11.41
C PHE A 291 13.81 -9.28 12.52
N ASP A 292 12.94 -8.83 13.42
CA ASP A 292 12.44 -9.63 14.53
C ASP A 292 10.99 -10.06 14.29
N ILE A 293 10.74 -11.36 14.41
CA ILE A 293 9.42 -11.97 14.28
C ILE A 293 8.82 -12.12 15.68
N PRO A 294 7.76 -11.37 16.02
CA PRO A 294 7.07 -11.55 17.29
C PRO A 294 6.47 -12.96 17.35
N LEU A 295 6.39 -13.56 18.53
CA LEU A 295 5.78 -14.88 18.72
C LEU A 295 4.39 -14.76 19.36
N PRO A 296 3.49 -15.73 19.14
CA PRO A 296 2.28 -15.84 19.94
C PRO A 296 2.63 -15.96 21.43
N PRO A 297 1.68 -15.71 22.35
CA PRO A 297 1.89 -15.92 23.78
C PRO A 297 2.44 -17.32 24.06
N ARG A 298 3.49 -17.40 24.89
CA ARG A 298 4.12 -18.70 25.22
C ARG A 298 3.15 -19.60 25.99
N PRO A 299 2.94 -20.86 25.54
CA PRO A 299 2.13 -21.81 26.30
C PRO A 299 2.71 -22.04 27.72
N PRO A 300 1.86 -22.18 28.75
CA PRO A 300 2.32 -22.40 30.12
C PRO A 300 3.28 -23.60 30.24
N GLY A 301 4.42 -23.39 30.88
CA GLY A 301 5.41 -24.46 31.11
C GLY A 301 6.23 -24.87 29.89
N HIS A 302 6.04 -24.22 28.74
CA HIS A 302 6.81 -24.48 27.53
C HIS A 302 8.25 -23.96 27.67
N LYS A 303 9.22 -24.79 27.27
CA LYS A 303 10.67 -24.51 27.41
C LYS A 303 11.46 -24.72 26.12
N ARG A 304 10.82 -25.20 25.06
CA ARG A 304 11.51 -25.50 23.80
C ARG A 304 11.48 -24.26 22.91
N PRO A 305 12.54 -23.99 22.12
CA PRO A 305 12.49 -22.96 21.10
C PRO A 305 11.32 -23.18 20.13
N PRO A 306 10.79 -22.10 19.53
CA PRO A 306 9.75 -22.19 18.52
C PRO A 306 10.22 -23.01 17.31
N LYS A 307 9.26 -23.59 16.58
CA LYS A 307 9.50 -24.13 15.24
C LYS A 307 9.38 -22.97 14.25
N VAL A 308 10.33 -22.88 13.33
CA VAL A 308 10.31 -21.94 12.22
C VAL A 308 10.32 -22.72 10.90
N THR A 309 9.40 -22.36 10.01
CA THR A 309 9.28 -22.92 8.66
C THR A 309 9.38 -21.77 7.66
N VAL A 310 10.23 -21.90 6.64
CA VAL A 310 10.44 -20.86 5.62
C VAL A 310 9.97 -21.37 4.28
N PHE A 311 9.16 -20.56 3.59
CA PHE A 311 8.70 -20.79 2.24
C PHE A 311 9.24 -19.71 1.32
N ASP A 312 9.75 -20.12 0.17
CA ASP A 312 10.29 -19.20 -0.82
C ASP A 312 9.17 -18.67 -1.73
N GLN A 313 9.02 -17.34 -1.80
CA GLN A 313 8.09 -16.62 -2.69
C GLN A 313 8.84 -15.83 -3.78
N THR A 314 10.15 -16.02 -3.90
CA THR A 314 10.97 -15.39 -4.92
C THR A 314 10.49 -15.81 -6.31
N PRO A 315 10.34 -14.87 -7.27
CA PRO A 315 9.98 -15.20 -8.64
C PRO A 315 10.82 -16.36 -9.21
N ALA A 316 10.21 -17.10 -10.14
CA ALA A 316 10.91 -18.15 -10.86
C ALA A 316 12.19 -17.58 -11.52
N ASP A 317 13.22 -18.42 -11.63
CA ASP A 317 14.50 -18.11 -12.29
C ASP A 317 15.41 -17.08 -11.58
N LEU A 318 15.01 -16.50 -10.46
CA LEU A 318 15.86 -15.61 -9.66
C LEU A 318 16.62 -16.36 -8.54
N PRO A 319 17.80 -15.85 -8.11
CA PRO A 319 18.52 -16.36 -6.95
C PRO A 319 17.66 -16.43 -5.69
N ARG A 320 17.63 -17.59 -5.04
CA ARG A 320 16.82 -17.86 -3.83
C ARG A 320 17.70 -17.92 -2.58
N PRO A 321 17.95 -16.78 -1.90
CA PRO A 321 18.79 -16.77 -0.72
C PRO A 321 18.15 -17.52 0.45
N GLY A 322 19.01 -18.10 1.28
CA GLY A 322 18.60 -18.73 2.52
C GLY A 322 18.14 -17.69 3.55
N VAL A 323 17.55 -18.20 4.63
CA VAL A 323 17.21 -17.42 5.81
C VAL A 323 17.87 -18.06 7.02
N THR A 324 18.56 -17.28 7.85
CA THR A 324 19.03 -17.74 9.16
C THR A 324 18.12 -17.21 10.24
N THR A 325 17.82 -18.04 11.24
CA THR A 325 16.93 -17.68 12.34
C THR A 325 17.54 -18.07 13.67
N SER A 326 17.43 -17.19 14.67
CA SER A 326 17.82 -17.45 16.05
C SER A 326 16.69 -17.09 17.01
N PHE A 327 16.49 -17.92 18.04
CA PHE A 327 15.48 -17.67 19.06
C PHE A 327 16.07 -16.79 20.18
N VAL A 328 15.39 -15.69 20.49
CA VAL A 328 15.71 -14.83 21.62
C VAL A 328 14.67 -15.05 22.71
N ASP A 329 15.12 -15.66 23.82
CA ASP A 329 14.28 -15.91 25.00
C ASP A 329 14.21 -14.66 25.90
N GLY A 330 13.14 -14.53 26.68
CA GLY A 330 12.91 -13.39 27.56
C GLY A 330 11.44 -13.21 27.90
N PRO A 331 11.09 -12.07 28.55
CA PRO A 331 9.70 -11.71 28.84
C PRO A 331 8.84 -11.56 27.58
N ASN A 332 9.43 -11.01 26.52
CA ASN A 332 8.84 -10.84 25.19
C ASN A 332 9.69 -11.62 24.18
N PRO A 333 9.52 -12.95 24.08
CA PRO A 333 10.36 -13.77 23.21
C PRO A 333 10.05 -13.53 21.73
N PHE A 334 11.07 -13.61 20.88
CA PHE A 334 10.95 -13.43 19.44
C PHE A 334 11.93 -14.32 18.67
N VAL A 335 11.73 -14.42 17.36
CA VAL A 335 12.70 -15.04 16.44
C VAL A 335 13.37 -13.93 15.65
N HIS A 336 14.67 -13.77 15.83
CA HIS A 336 15.47 -12.92 14.95
C HIS A 336 15.74 -13.67 13.64
N ALA A 337 15.50 -13.02 12.50
CA ALA A 337 15.67 -13.58 11.17
C ALA A 337 16.55 -12.69 10.29
N SER A 338 17.34 -13.32 9.41
CA SER A 338 18.22 -12.63 8.45
C SER A 338 18.11 -13.30 7.08
N VAL A 339 17.72 -12.52 6.06
CA VAL A 339 17.68 -12.95 4.65
C VAL A 339 19.00 -12.57 3.98
N HIS A 340 19.69 -13.59 3.43
CA HIS A 340 21.08 -13.47 2.97
C HIS A 340 21.16 -12.78 1.60
N MET A 341 21.30 -11.46 1.57
CA MET A 341 21.33 -10.67 0.35
C MET A 341 22.75 -10.38 -0.16
N THR A 342 23.76 -10.49 0.71
CA THR A 342 25.15 -10.11 0.40
C THR A 342 25.95 -11.17 -0.36
N LYS A 343 25.42 -12.40 -0.45
CA LYS A 343 26.14 -13.56 -1.00
C LYS A 343 25.57 -14.00 -2.34
N ALA A 344 26.43 -14.11 -3.34
CA ALA A 344 26.05 -14.61 -4.66
C ALA A 344 25.65 -16.11 -4.62
N ILE A 345 24.61 -16.45 -5.37
CA ILE A 345 24.09 -17.81 -5.57
C ILE A 345 24.28 -18.12 -7.04
N GLN A 346 25.04 -19.18 -7.34
CA GLN A 346 25.40 -19.53 -8.72
C GLN A 346 26.03 -18.36 -9.51
N GLY A 347 26.77 -17.49 -8.82
CA GLY A 347 27.47 -16.35 -9.44
C GLY A 347 26.64 -15.08 -9.60
N GLN A 348 25.38 -15.07 -9.15
CA GLN A 348 24.49 -13.90 -9.20
C GLN A 348 24.05 -13.47 -7.80
N LEU A 349 24.03 -12.16 -7.53
CA LEU A 349 23.46 -11.61 -6.31
C LEU A 349 21.92 -11.61 -6.39
N PRO A 350 21.20 -11.83 -5.28
CA PRO A 350 19.74 -11.70 -5.27
C PRO A 350 19.31 -10.25 -5.51
N SER A 351 18.36 -10.01 -6.41
CA SER A 351 17.87 -8.66 -6.76
C SER A 351 16.42 -8.41 -6.37
N ARG A 352 15.62 -9.47 -6.33
CA ARG A 352 14.20 -9.47 -5.95
C ARG A 352 13.91 -10.77 -5.23
N VAL A 353 13.47 -10.71 -3.99
CA VAL A 353 13.38 -11.85 -3.07
C VAL A 353 12.09 -11.81 -2.27
N GLY A 354 11.37 -12.92 -2.27
CA GLY A 354 10.17 -13.12 -1.46
C GLY A 354 10.34 -14.27 -0.47
N LYS A 355 9.83 -14.12 0.76
CA LYS A 355 9.75 -15.20 1.75
C LYS A 355 8.43 -15.13 2.52
N THR A 356 7.92 -16.29 2.92
CA THR A 356 6.91 -16.41 3.96
C THR A 356 7.51 -17.27 5.07
N ILE A 357 7.55 -16.74 6.30
CA ILE A 357 8.14 -17.40 7.46
C ILE A 357 7.02 -17.65 8.47
N ILE A 358 6.84 -18.92 8.87
CA ILE A 358 5.88 -19.30 9.91
C ILE A 358 6.65 -19.67 11.18
N SER A 359 6.40 -18.93 12.27
CA SER A 359 7.01 -19.13 13.58
C SER A 359 5.96 -19.48 14.62
N ARG A 360 6.13 -20.62 15.32
CA ARG A 360 5.15 -21.08 16.32
C ARG A 360 5.76 -21.85 17.49
N TRP A 361 5.06 -21.87 18.62
CA TRP A 361 5.41 -22.77 19.71
C TRP A 361 5.10 -24.22 19.31
N ARG A 362 6.03 -25.12 19.63
CA ARG A 362 5.83 -26.56 19.37
C ARG A 362 4.72 -27.08 20.27
N ASP A 363 3.89 -28.00 19.79
CA ASP A 363 2.88 -28.66 20.63
C ASP A 363 1.91 -27.64 21.31
N ASP A 364 1.71 -26.45 20.72
CA ASP A 364 0.72 -25.49 21.18
C ASP A 364 -0.68 -25.94 20.74
N GLU A 365 -1.50 -26.32 21.72
CA GLU A 365 -2.85 -26.84 21.53
C GLU A 365 -3.93 -25.76 21.69
N THR A 366 -3.56 -24.48 21.82
CA THR A 366 -4.53 -23.39 21.87
C THR A 366 -5.46 -23.45 20.65
N PRO A 367 -6.80 -23.52 20.85
CA PRO A 367 -7.74 -23.69 19.75
C PRO A 367 -7.74 -22.51 18.76
N VAL A 368 -7.87 -22.83 17.47
CA VAL A 368 -8.05 -21.87 16.38
C VAL A 368 -9.43 -22.09 15.74
N THR A 369 -10.20 -21.02 15.60
CA THR A 369 -11.44 -21.03 14.80
C THR A 369 -11.08 -20.84 13.33
N ARG A 370 -11.47 -21.81 12.49
CA ARG A 370 -11.22 -21.77 11.05
C ARG A 370 -12.45 -21.25 10.32
N LEU A 371 -12.27 -20.21 9.52
CA LEU A 371 -13.29 -19.60 8.69
C LEU A 371 -12.86 -19.59 7.23
N ARG A 372 -13.83 -19.66 6.35
CA ARG A 372 -13.68 -19.38 4.94
C ARG A 372 -14.51 -18.15 4.61
N VAL A 373 -13.87 -17.15 4.03
CA VAL A 373 -14.51 -15.98 3.43
C VAL A 373 -14.51 -16.22 1.93
N LYS A 374 -15.70 -16.37 1.34
CA LYS A 374 -15.85 -16.49 -0.11
C LYS A 374 -16.54 -15.25 -0.63
N VAL A 375 -15.85 -14.45 -1.43
CA VAL A 375 -16.46 -13.38 -2.20
C VAL A 375 -17.09 -14.01 -3.43
N THR A 376 -18.38 -13.77 -3.63
CA THR A 376 -19.16 -14.41 -4.70
C THR A 376 -19.53 -13.45 -5.82
N ALA A 377 -19.54 -12.14 -5.56
CA ALA A 377 -19.74 -11.11 -6.57
C ALA A 377 -19.27 -9.74 -6.08
N LEU A 378 -18.89 -8.89 -7.03
CA LEU A 378 -18.76 -7.45 -6.90
C LEU A 378 -19.88 -6.79 -7.72
N GLU A 379 -20.67 -5.91 -7.12
CA GLU A 379 -21.65 -5.07 -7.82
C GLU A 379 -21.17 -3.63 -7.81
N ILE A 380 -20.75 -3.11 -8.97
CA ILE A 380 -20.46 -1.69 -9.15
C ILE A 380 -21.79 -1.00 -9.45
N VAL A 381 -22.29 -0.23 -8.49
CA VAL A 381 -23.57 0.48 -8.60
C VAL A 381 -23.41 1.86 -9.21
N ASN A 382 -22.26 2.50 -9.01
CA ASN A 382 -21.88 3.71 -9.72
C ASN A 382 -20.44 3.54 -10.22
N PRO A 383 -20.17 3.55 -11.54
CA PRO A 383 -18.84 3.38 -12.08
C PRO A 383 -17.97 4.64 -11.91
N LEU A 384 -18.51 5.73 -11.38
CA LEU A 384 -17.81 6.99 -11.14
C LEU A 384 -17.11 7.50 -12.40
N LYS A 385 -17.85 7.53 -13.51
CA LYS A 385 -17.40 8.07 -14.79
C LYS A 385 -18.23 9.28 -15.14
N ALA A 386 -17.56 10.36 -15.55
CA ALA A 386 -18.21 11.54 -16.09
C ALA A 386 -18.96 11.18 -17.39
N VAL A 387 -20.12 11.82 -17.60
CA VAL A 387 -20.92 11.62 -18.83
C VAL A 387 -20.17 12.14 -20.05
N ALA A 388 -19.49 13.27 -19.89
CA ALA A 388 -18.59 13.83 -20.89
C ALA A 388 -17.15 13.60 -20.45
N PRO A 389 -16.26 13.11 -21.32
CA PRO A 389 -14.86 12.98 -20.98
C PRO A 389 -14.24 14.37 -20.78
N VAL A 390 -13.31 14.49 -19.82
CA VAL A 390 -12.65 15.76 -19.49
C VAL A 390 -11.88 16.36 -20.66
N ILE A 391 -11.38 15.50 -21.56
CA ILE A 391 -10.77 15.88 -22.83
C ILE A 391 -11.41 15.11 -24.00
N PRO A 392 -11.77 15.78 -25.10
CA PRO A 392 -12.29 15.10 -26.28
C PRO A 392 -11.28 14.09 -26.86
N PRO A 393 -11.75 12.95 -27.40
CA PRO A 393 -10.85 11.97 -28.00
C PRO A 393 -10.17 12.53 -29.25
N LYS A 394 -8.86 12.29 -29.39
CA LYS A 394 -8.05 12.65 -30.54
C LYS A 394 -7.23 11.46 -31.00
N GLN A 395 -7.01 11.35 -32.30
CA GLN A 395 -6.19 10.31 -32.89
C GLN A 395 -4.85 10.90 -33.35
N VAL A 396 -3.75 10.53 -32.70
CA VAL A 396 -2.42 11.06 -32.97
C VAL A 396 -1.44 9.94 -33.27
N CYS A 397 -0.45 10.20 -34.13
CA CYS A 397 0.60 9.20 -34.38
C CYS A 397 1.58 9.11 -33.21
N SER A 398 2.06 7.89 -32.93
CA SER A 398 2.87 7.61 -31.76
C SER A 398 4.23 8.32 -31.74
N ILE A 399 4.78 8.82 -32.85
CA ILE A 399 6.03 9.59 -32.84
C ILE A 399 5.79 10.98 -33.43
N THR A 400 5.11 11.04 -34.57
CA THR A 400 4.72 12.27 -35.24
C THR A 400 3.42 12.79 -34.62
N THR A 401 3.46 13.15 -33.33
CA THR A 401 2.27 13.44 -32.51
C THR A 401 1.42 14.62 -33.02
N ALA A 402 2.00 15.50 -33.84
CA ALA A 402 1.27 16.56 -34.52
C ALA A 402 0.37 16.07 -35.68
N GLN A 403 0.51 14.83 -36.14
CA GLN A 403 -0.28 14.26 -37.22
C GLN A 403 -1.57 13.61 -36.68
N ASP A 404 -2.70 14.07 -37.21
CA ASP A 404 -4.01 13.42 -37.00
C ASP A 404 -4.11 12.14 -37.85
N CYS A 405 -4.13 11.00 -37.15
CA CYS A 405 -4.16 9.70 -37.80
C CYS A 405 -5.56 9.19 -38.18
N SER A 406 -6.61 9.90 -37.76
CA SER A 406 -7.96 9.70 -38.28
C SER A 406 -8.08 10.19 -39.73
N ALA A 407 -7.31 11.24 -40.08
CA ALA A 407 -7.31 11.85 -41.39
C ALA A 407 -6.27 11.22 -42.34
N SER A 408 -5.14 10.78 -41.82
CA SER A 408 -4.04 10.23 -42.62
C SER A 408 -3.26 9.15 -41.87
N ALA A 409 -3.03 8.00 -42.50
CA ALA A 409 -2.31 6.90 -41.86
C ALA A 409 -0.93 7.33 -41.35
N CYS A 410 -0.55 6.82 -40.18
CA CYS A 410 0.74 7.15 -39.57
C CYS A 410 1.92 6.68 -40.44
N PRO A 411 3.08 7.35 -40.31
CA PRO A 411 4.32 6.89 -40.93
C PRO A 411 4.64 5.43 -40.58
N THR A 412 5.43 4.78 -41.43
CA THR A 412 5.83 3.38 -41.20
C THR A 412 6.59 3.25 -39.89
N GLY A 413 6.14 2.32 -39.03
CA GLY A 413 6.72 2.09 -37.70
C GLY A 413 5.99 2.83 -36.58
N GLU A 414 5.02 3.68 -36.90
CA GLU A 414 4.18 4.36 -35.92
C GLU A 414 2.80 3.70 -35.78
N THR A 415 2.20 3.86 -34.61
CA THR A 415 0.83 3.43 -34.31
C THR A 415 -0.07 4.65 -34.16
N CYS A 416 -1.32 4.52 -34.57
CA CYS A 416 -2.34 5.54 -34.33
C CYS A 416 -2.88 5.35 -32.90
N LEU A 417 -2.59 6.31 -32.03
CA LEU A 417 -3.00 6.32 -30.62
C LEU A 417 -4.29 7.12 -30.48
N THR A 418 -5.19 6.67 -29.61
CA THR A 418 -6.31 7.49 -29.14
C THR A 418 -5.90 8.11 -27.81
N VAL A 419 -5.89 9.43 -27.74
CA VAL A 419 -5.66 10.21 -26.52
C VAL A 419 -6.95 10.93 -26.13
N GLY A 420 -7.21 11.07 -24.83
CA GLY A 420 -8.48 11.56 -24.31
C GLY A 420 -9.66 10.62 -24.56
N GLY A 421 -10.88 11.14 -24.42
CA GLY A 421 -12.11 10.34 -24.47
C GLY A 421 -12.43 9.63 -23.15
N PRO A 422 -13.40 8.70 -23.14
CA PRO A 422 -13.81 7.99 -21.94
C PRO A 422 -12.66 7.22 -21.30
N THR A 423 -12.61 7.22 -19.97
CA THR A 423 -11.59 6.58 -19.13
C THR A 423 -12.21 5.41 -18.37
N PRO A 424 -12.57 4.31 -19.05
CA PRO A 424 -13.10 3.14 -18.35
C PRO A 424 -12.04 2.57 -17.42
N GLY A 425 -12.49 1.85 -16.40
CA GLY A 425 -11.61 1.03 -15.58
C GLY A 425 -11.63 1.39 -14.10
N TRP A 426 -11.43 0.36 -13.31
CA TRP A 426 -11.37 0.36 -11.86
C TRP A 426 -10.21 -0.52 -11.40
N ARG A 427 -9.72 -0.27 -10.18
CA ARG A 427 -8.82 -1.18 -9.45
C ARG A 427 -9.40 -1.37 -8.05
N LEU A 428 -9.41 -2.60 -7.56
CA LEU A 428 -9.96 -2.91 -6.24
C LEU A 428 -9.19 -4.05 -5.59
N PHE A 429 -8.81 -3.84 -4.34
CA PHE A 429 -8.03 -4.77 -3.54
C PHE A 429 -8.80 -5.10 -2.27
N LEU A 430 -8.90 -6.38 -1.97
CA LEU A 430 -9.63 -6.91 -0.83
C LEU A 430 -8.66 -7.51 0.19
N GLU A 431 -8.94 -7.22 1.46
CA GLU A 431 -8.21 -7.72 2.61
C GLU A 431 -9.13 -8.57 3.50
N ALA A 432 -8.57 -9.67 4.01
CA ALA A 432 -9.12 -10.43 5.11
C ALA A 432 -8.03 -10.67 6.17
N ASN A 433 -8.05 -9.91 7.27
CA ASN A 433 -7.05 -9.97 8.36
C ASN A 433 -5.59 -9.95 7.85
N GLY A 434 -5.24 -9.03 6.96
CA GLY A 434 -3.91 -8.84 6.39
C GLY A 434 -3.55 -9.79 5.23
N GLU A 435 -4.50 -10.60 4.74
CA GLU A 435 -4.33 -11.28 3.45
C GLU A 435 -4.99 -10.47 2.35
N TRP A 436 -4.18 -9.99 1.41
CA TRP A 436 -4.61 -9.13 0.31
C TRP A 436 -4.73 -9.88 -1.01
N LYS A 437 -5.74 -9.53 -1.81
CA LYS A 437 -5.92 -9.98 -3.20
C LYS A 437 -6.55 -8.86 -4.03
N GLU A 438 -6.11 -8.74 -5.28
CA GLU A 438 -6.73 -7.86 -6.28
C GLU A 438 -7.95 -8.54 -6.90
N ILE A 439 -9.02 -7.77 -7.14
CA ILE A 439 -10.12 -8.17 -8.02
C ILE A 439 -9.75 -7.76 -9.44
N THR A 440 -9.66 -8.75 -10.32
CA THR A 440 -9.30 -8.58 -11.74
C THR A 440 -10.53 -8.39 -12.63
N GLY A 441 -10.36 -7.96 -13.89
CA GLY A 441 -11.47 -7.85 -14.85
C GLY A 441 -12.24 -6.53 -14.74
N LEU A 442 -11.66 -5.56 -14.04
CA LEU A 442 -12.24 -4.25 -13.77
C LEU A 442 -11.79 -3.19 -14.79
N GLU A 443 -10.94 -3.54 -15.75
CA GLU A 443 -10.21 -2.61 -16.63
C GLU A 443 -11.11 -1.90 -17.66
N LYS A 444 -12.36 -2.36 -17.80
CA LYS A 444 -13.32 -1.85 -18.79
C LYS A 444 -14.61 -1.31 -18.17
N VAL A 445 -14.66 -1.15 -16.86
CA VAL A 445 -15.86 -0.69 -16.17
C VAL A 445 -16.12 0.79 -16.52
N ASP A 446 -17.24 1.03 -17.20
CA ASP A 446 -17.77 2.35 -17.56
C ASP A 446 -19.26 2.51 -17.24
N GLU A 447 -19.97 1.41 -16.99
CA GLU A 447 -21.38 1.36 -16.61
C GLU A 447 -21.58 0.49 -15.34
N PRO A 448 -22.70 0.62 -14.62
CA PRO A 448 -23.04 -0.28 -13.53
C PRO A 448 -23.01 -1.74 -13.96
N VAL A 449 -22.33 -2.59 -13.19
CA VAL A 449 -22.10 -3.99 -13.56
C VAL A 449 -22.04 -4.89 -12.32
N SER A 450 -22.52 -6.13 -12.46
CA SER A 450 -22.31 -7.18 -11.47
C SER A 450 -21.36 -8.22 -12.03
N LEU A 451 -20.23 -8.41 -11.36
CA LEU A 451 -19.17 -9.33 -11.74
C LEU A 451 -19.20 -10.52 -10.78
N PRO A 452 -19.37 -11.77 -11.28
CA PRO A 452 -19.28 -12.95 -10.45
C PRO A 452 -17.83 -13.18 -10.01
N GLU A 453 -17.64 -13.53 -8.74
CA GLU A 453 -16.33 -13.76 -8.14
C GLU A 453 -16.23 -15.16 -7.52
N ASP A 454 -15.02 -15.71 -7.49
CA ASP A 454 -14.69 -16.96 -6.77
C ASP A 454 -13.49 -16.77 -5.81
N LEU A 455 -13.27 -15.54 -5.38
CA LEU A 455 -12.18 -15.19 -4.48
C LEU A 455 -12.43 -15.79 -3.09
N THR A 456 -11.46 -16.56 -2.60
CA THR A 456 -11.57 -17.25 -1.31
C THR A 456 -10.40 -16.89 -0.40
N PHE A 457 -10.70 -16.61 0.87
CA PHE A 457 -9.73 -16.49 1.95
C PHE A 457 -10.02 -17.57 3.00
N ASP A 458 -9.01 -18.33 3.39
CA ASP A 458 -9.09 -19.19 4.57
C ASP A 458 -8.45 -18.43 5.73
N VAL A 459 -9.16 -18.28 6.86
CA VAL A 459 -8.77 -17.47 8.01
C VAL A 459 -8.76 -18.32 9.29
N GLY A 460 -7.67 -18.25 10.07
CA GLY A 460 -7.55 -18.86 11.38
C GLY A 460 -7.55 -17.80 12.47
N LEU A 461 -8.55 -17.80 13.35
CA LEU A 461 -8.73 -16.79 14.39
C LEU A 461 -8.55 -17.40 15.79
N LEU A 462 -7.81 -16.71 16.65
CA LEU A 462 -7.64 -17.05 18.06
C LEU A 462 -8.81 -16.55 18.91
N GLN A 463 -8.87 -16.98 20.16
CA GLN A 463 -9.87 -16.46 21.11
C GLN A 463 -9.61 -14.96 21.37
N GLY A 464 -10.64 -14.14 21.13
CA GLY A 464 -10.56 -12.69 21.31
C GLY A 464 -10.21 -11.92 20.04
N ASP A 465 -9.79 -12.62 18.98
CA ASP A 465 -9.58 -12.02 17.66
C ASP A 465 -10.90 -11.48 17.07
N ARG A 466 -10.78 -10.78 15.95
CA ARG A 466 -11.88 -10.30 15.12
C ARG A 466 -11.60 -10.70 13.67
N LEU A 467 -12.65 -11.00 12.92
CA LEU A 467 -12.57 -11.04 11.46
C LEU A 467 -12.79 -9.61 10.96
N ARG A 468 -11.82 -9.04 10.26
CA ARG A 468 -11.94 -7.78 9.54
C ARG A 468 -11.86 -8.08 8.05
N LEU A 469 -12.77 -7.47 7.29
CA LEU A 469 -12.69 -7.40 5.84
C LEU A 469 -12.60 -5.94 5.44
N HIS A 470 -11.63 -5.62 4.60
CA HIS A 470 -11.40 -4.26 4.13
C HIS A 470 -11.27 -4.26 2.59
N ALA A 471 -11.63 -3.14 1.96
CA ALA A 471 -11.34 -2.91 0.55
C ALA A 471 -10.82 -1.49 0.35
N THR A 472 -9.85 -1.36 -0.54
CA THR A 472 -9.34 -0.09 -1.07
C THR A 472 -9.18 -0.22 -2.58
N GLY A 473 -9.29 0.89 -3.28
CA GLY A 473 -9.29 0.89 -4.74
C GLY A 473 -9.74 2.24 -5.26
N LYS A 474 -9.93 2.31 -6.58
CA LYS A 474 -10.31 3.55 -7.24
C LYS A 474 -10.95 3.35 -8.60
N SER A 475 -11.74 4.34 -9.03
CA SER A 475 -12.19 4.47 -10.42
C SER A 475 -11.15 5.28 -11.18
N LEU A 476 -10.63 4.76 -12.29
CA LEU A 476 -9.54 5.44 -13.01
C LEU A 476 -9.99 6.77 -13.64
N GLY A 477 -9.28 7.85 -13.32
CA GLY A 477 -9.38 9.14 -14.01
C GLY A 477 -8.56 9.17 -15.31
N CYS A 478 -8.51 10.32 -15.98
CA CYS A 478 -7.64 10.52 -17.14
C CYS A 478 -6.16 10.41 -16.78
N LEU A 479 -5.77 10.93 -15.62
CA LEU A 479 -4.39 10.89 -15.12
C LEU A 479 -3.85 9.46 -15.14
N GLU A 480 -4.45 8.55 -14.39
CA GLU A 480 -3.95 7.19 -14.20
C GLU A 480 -4.17 6.33 -15.45
N ALA A 481 -5.27 6.55 -16.17
CA ALA A 481 -5.59 5.74 -17.34
C ALA A 481 -4.70 6.06 -18.55
N GLN A 482 -4.09 7.25 -18.62
CA GLN A 482 -3.45 7.71 -19.86
C GLN A 482 -2.05 8.32 -19.72
N LEU A 483 -1.66 8.81 -18.54
CA LEU A 483 -0.40 9.56 -18.38
C LEU A 483 0.73 8.76 -17.70
N TYR A 484 0.43 7.63 -17.05
CA TYR A 484 1.47 6.80 -16.41
C TYR A 484 2.44 6.12 -17.37
N GLY A 485 3.67 5.90 -16.89
CA GLY A 485 4.68 5.11 -17.59
C GLY A 485 5.38 5.84 -18.73
N GLN A 486 5.31 7.17 -18.78
CA GLN A 486 5.98 7.99 -19.79
C GLN A 486 6.44 9.34 -19.24
N SER A 487 7.36 10.01 -19.93
CA SER A 487 7.91 11.29 -19.49
C SER A 487 6.93 12.45 -19.67
N LEU A 488 7.07 13.49 -18.85
CA LEU A 488 6.25 14.70 -18.97
C LEU A 488 6.37 15.37 -20.34
N GLY A 489 7.58 15.39 -20.92
CA GLY A 489 7.78 15.89 -22.29
C GLY A 489 6.99 15.09 -23.32
N ARG A 490 6.86 13.78 -23.10
CA ARG A 490 6.05 12.90 -23.94
C ARG A 490 4.56 13.20 -23.78
N ASP A 491 4.04 13.38 -22.58
CA ASP A 491 2.65 13.82 -22.34
C ASP A 491 2.35 15.13 -23.05
N VAL A 492 3.20 16.14 -22.88
CA VAL A 492 3.02 17.45 -23.53
C VAL A 492 3.06 17.31 -25.05
N SER A 493 3.85 16.39 -25.60
CA SER A 493 3.88 16.14 -27.05
C SER A 493 2.59 15.51 -27.59
N LEU A 494 1.90 14.69 -26.78
CA LEU A 494 0.71 13.94 -27.16
C LEU A 494 -0.57 14.76 -26.95
N TYR A 495 -0.70 15.42 -25.81
CA TYR A 495 -1.90 16.13 -25.39
C TYR A 495 -1.80 17.64 -25.61
N GLY A 496 -0.59 18.19 -25.65
CA GLY A 496 -0.36 19.63 -25.50
C GLY A 496 -0.56 20.10 -24.06
N LEU A 497 -0.17 21.34 -23.77
CA LEU A 497 -0.19 21.87 -22.40
C LEU A 497 -1.60 21.97 -21.80
N THR A 498 -2.60 22.35 -22.59
CA THR A 498 -3.97 22.55 -22.08
C THR A 498 -4.64 21.24 -21.77
N ASP A 499 -4.77 20.34 -22.75
CA ASP A 499 -5.45 19.06 -22.53
C ASP A 499 -4.65 18.15 -21.59
N GLY A 500 -3.31 18.24 -21.62
CA GLY A 500 -2.45 17.53 -20.67
C GLY A 500 -2.72 17.98 -19.23
N ALA A 501 -2.80 19.30 -18.99
CA ALA A 501 -3.13 19.83 -17.66
C ALA A 501 -4.56 19.49 -17.23
N THR A 502 -5.52 19.46 -18.16
CA THR A 502 -6.90 19.03 -17.87
C THR A 502 -6.97 17.54 -17.52
N CYS A 503 -6.22 16.69 -18.23
CA CYS A 503 -6.13 15.26 -17.93
C CYS A 503 -5.43 14.99 -16.59
N LEU A 504 -4.34 15.71 -16.30
CA LEU A 504 -3.64 15.67 -15.02
C LEU A 504 -4.53 16.11 -13.85
N ALA A 505 -5.46 17.04 -14.05
CA ALA A 505 -6.39 17.45 -13.01
C ALA A 505 -7.58 16.48 -12.83
N ASP A 506 -7.77 15.53 -13.73
CA ASP A 506 -8.82 14.51 -13.67
C ASP A 506 -8.28 13.23 -13.03
N THR A 507 -8.18 13.29 -11.71
CA THR A 507 -7.66 12.23 -10.86
C THR A 507 -8.74 11.19 -10.55
N SER A 508 -8.34 10.02 -10.05
CA SER A 508 -9.31 8.98 -9.69
C SER A 508 -10.32 9.42 -8.61
N PRO A 509 -11.63 9.21 -8.82
CA PRO A 509 -12.65 9.41 -7.78
C PRO A 509 -12.60 8.38 -6.64
N ASP A 510 -12.97 8.81 -5.42
CA ASP A 510 -13.10 7.96 -4.23
C ASP A 510 -14.29 6.99 -4.40
N ILE A 511 -14.04 5.69 -4.25
CA ILE A 511 -15.03 4.60 -4.42
C ILE A 511 -15.82 4.28 -3.13
N GLY A 512 -15.48 4.97 -2.05
CA GLY A 512 -16.03 4.81 -0.72
C GLY A 512 -15.36 3.69 0.08
N ALA A 513 -15.44 3.82 1.40
CA ALA A 513 -14.83 2.89 2.34
C ALA A 513 -15.64 1.59 2.47
N PHE A 514 -14.94 0.47 2.46
CA PHE A 514 -15.45 -0.83 2.90
C PHE A 514 -14.57 -1.34 4.04
N ASP A 515 -15.11 -1.33 5.26
CA ASP A 515 -14.44 -1.88 6.44
C ASP A 515 -15.51 -2.51 7.34
N VAL A 516 -15.55 -3.85 7.38
CA VAL A 516 -16.49 -4.60 8.21
C VAL A 516 -15.74 -5.48 9.20
N THR A 517 -16.25 -5.53 10.42
CA THR A 517 -15.65 -6.30 11.51
C THR A 517 -16.69 -7.20 12.17
N PHE A 518 -16.33 -8.49 12.32
CA PHE A 518 -17.13 -9.49 13.00
C PHE A 518 -16.40 -10.02 14.24
N THR A 519 -17.05 -9.95 15.39
CA THR A 519 -16.50 -10.46 16.65
C THR A 519 -16.82 -11.94 16.85
N GLY A 520 -15.96 -12.64 17.60
CA GLY A 520 -16.21 -14.03 17.98
C GLY A 520 -17.43 -14.20 18.91
N PRO A 521 -17.87 -15.45 19.14
CA PRO A 521 -17.22 -16.70 18.73
C PRO A 521 -17.69 -17.27 17.38
N ASP A 522 -18.69 -16.65 16.73
CA ASP A 522 -19.18 -17.07 15.42
C ASP A 522 -18.61 -16.26 14.26
N PHE A 523 -18.09 -15.05 14.51
CA PHE A 523 -17.45 -14.19 13.53
C PHE A 523 -18.33 -13.95 12.30
N GLY A 524 -19.64 -13.78 12.52
CA GLY A 524 -20.61 -13.59 11.43
C GLY A 524 -20.97 -14.85 10.65
N SER A 525 -20.46 -16.03 10.98
CA SER A 525 -20.88 -17.26 10.28
C SER A 525 -22.30 -17.74 10.62
N GLY A 526 -22.99 -17.11 11.58
CA GLY A 526 -24.29 -17.59 12.06
C GLY A 526 -24.24 -19.01 12.63
N GLY A 527 -23.07 -19.44 13.11
CA GLY A 527 -22.81 -20.77 13.65
C GLY A 527 -22.36 -21.82 12.64
N ARG A 528 -22.60 -21.63 11.33
CA ARG A 528 -22.12 -22.54 10.27
C ARG A 528 -21.76 -21.80 8.99
N SER A 529 -22.73 -21.11 8.39
CA SER A 529 -22.50 -20.27 7.21
C SER A 529 -23.54 -19.16 7.13
N ALA A 530 -23.14 -17.96 6.74
CA ALA A 530 -24.02 -16.84 6.46
C ALA A 530 -23.53 -16.04 5.26
N SER A 531 -24.46 -15.49 4.48
CA SER A 531 -24.17 -14.64 3.31
C SER A 531 -24.56 -13.21 3.58
N TYR A 532 -23.77 -12.30 3.01
CA TYR A 532 -23.86 -10.86 3.21
C TYR A 532 -23.80 -10.14 1.87
N VAL A 533 -24.46 -8.99 1.83
CA VAL A 533 -24.27 -7.96 0.82
C VAL A 533 -24.01 -6.67 1.57
N THR A 534 -22.85 -6.08 1.37
CA THR A 534 -22.45 -4.86 2.06
C THR A 534 -22.03 -3.84 1.03
N GLN A 535 -22.67 -2.67 1.07
CA GLN A 535 -22.34 -1.52 0.23
C GLN A 535 -21.19 -0.73 0.86
N SER A 536 -20.29 -0.17 0.05
CA SER A 536 -19.33 0.82 0.53
C SER A 536 -20.04 2.06 1.08
N ILE A 537 -19.35 2.84 1.91
CA ILE A 537 -19.89 4.03 2.58
C ILE A 537 -19.01 5.23 2.23
N GLY A 538 -19.63 6.39 1.99
CA GLY A 538 -18.89 7.55 1.49
C GLY A 538 -18.47 7.37 0.04
N GLY A 539 -17.41 8.03 -0.41
CA GLY A 539 -17.05 8.05 -1.81
C GLY A 539 -17.83 9.08 -2.62
N ASP A 540 -17.31 9.30 -3.82
CA ASP A 540 -17.83 10.25 -4.79
C ASP A 540 -19.07 9.71 -5.50
N GLY A 541 -19.71 10.62 -6.23
CA GLY A 541 -20.79 10.30 -7.15
C GLY A 541 -22.13 9.93 -6.50
N GLY A 542 -23.14 9.88 -7.35
CA GLY A 542 -24.52 9.62 -6.96
C GLY A 542 -25.47 9.68 -8.15
N HIS A 543 -26.58 10.39 -7.99
CA HIS A 543 -27.60 10.53 -9.03
C HIS A 543 -28.12 11.97 -9.15
N CYS A 544 -28.68 12.32 -10.31
CA CYS A 544 -29.26 13.64 -10.52
C CYS A 544 -30.53 13.85 -9.68
N SER A 545 -30.67 15.05 -9.12
CA SER A 545 -31.65 15.36 -8.07
C SER A 545 -33.12 15.16 -8.44
N ALA A 546 -33.49 15.26 -9.73
CA ALA A 546 -34.82 14.91 -10.23
C ALA A 546 -34.78 13.67 -11.15
N THR A 547 -33.71 13.48 -11.91
CA THR A 547 -33.52 12.31 -12.79
C THR A 547 -32.71 11.23 -12.07
N THR A 548 -33.31 10.56 -11.09
CA THR A 548 -32.61 9.61 -10.20
C THR A 548 -32.05 8.35 -10.90
N SER A 549 -32.45 8.07 -12.15
CA SER A 549 -31.86 7.01 -12.96
C SER A 549 -30.55 7.41 -13.65
N GLN A 550 -30.23 8.70 -13.68
CA GLN A 550 -28.99 9.21 -14.25
C GLN A 550 -27.96 9.32 -13.14
N LEU A 551 -26.89 8.54 -13.28
CA LEU A 551 -25.74 8.61 -12.40
C LEU A 551 -24.93 9.86 -12.72
N CYS A 552 -24.24 10.37 -11.70
CA CYS A 552 -23.38 11.54 -11.81
C CYS A 552 -22.14 11.37 -10.94
N LEU A 553 -21.05 11.99 -11.37
CA LEU A 553 -19.88 12.26 -10.57
C LEU A 553 -19.91 13.71 -10.08
N THR A 554 -20.24 14.65 -10.97
CA THR A 554 -20.35 16.08 -10.67
C THR A 554 -21.70 16.67 -11.10
N ASN A 555 -21.94 17.94 -10.77
CA ASN A 555 -23.15 18.65 -11.25
C ASN A 555 -23.21 18.78 -12.78
N GLU A 556 -22.07 18.72 -13.47
CA GLU A 556 -22.01 18.85 -14.92
C GLU A 556 -22.64 17.65 -15.63
N ASP A 557 -22.66 16.50 -14.95
CA ASP A 557 -23.35 15.30 -15.39
C ASP A 557 -24.88 15.40 -15.26
N CYS A 558 -25.42 16.47 -14.66
CA CYS A 558 -26.84 16.66 -14.39
C CYS A 558 -27.41 17.93 -15.07
N PRO A 559 -27.75 17.88 -16.37
CA PRO A 559 -28.22 19.05 -17.10
C PRO A 559 -29.48 19.69 -16.47
N GLY A 560 -29.33 20.89 -15.90
CA GLY A 560 -30.44 21.63 -15.27
C GLY A 560 -30.80 21.17 -13.86
N GLU A 561 -30.00 20.28 -13.27
CA GLU A 561 -30.19 19.70 -11.94
C GLU A 561 -28.84 19.71 -11.18
N SER A 562 -28.79 19.08 -10.02
CA SER A 562 -27.57 18.91 -9.22
C SER A 562 -27.30 17.43 -8.98
N CYS A 563 -26.03 17.06 -8.89
CA CYS A 563 -25.64 15.73 -8.46
C CYS A 563 -25.90 15.59 -6.96
N VAL A 564 -26.70 14.60 -6.58
CA VAL A 564 -26.94 14.22 -5.19
C VAL A 564 -25.98 13.08 -4.87
N VAL A 565 -24.87 13.42 -4.22
CA VAL A 565 -23.88 12.43 -3.76
C VAL A 565 -24.55 11.51 -2.75
N THR A 566 -24.65 10.23 -3.09
CA THR A 566 -25.16 9.21 -2.17
C THR A 566 -24.04 8.45 -1.49
N GLY A 567 -22.84 8.47 -2.09
CA GLY A 567 -21.76 7.55 -1.77
C GLY A 567 -22.14 6.10 -2.07
N GLY A 568 -21.21 5.20 -1.75
CA GLY A 568 -21.36 3.76 -1.83
C GLY A 568 -21.37 3.25 -3.26
N ALA A 569 -20.25 3.42 -3.97
CA ALA A 569 -20.12 3.14 -5.39
C ALA A 569 -20.12 1.64 -5.75
N PHE A 570 -19.90 0.75 -4.78
CA PHE A 570 -19.96 -0.70 -4.98
C PHE A 570 -20.58 -1.47 -3.81
N LYS A 571 -20.96 -2.72 -4.06
CA LYS A 571 -21.35 -3.71 -3.05
C LYS A 571 -20.53 -4.98 -3.19
N LEU A 572 -20.14 -5.54 -2.05
CA LEU A 572 -19.49 -6.83 -1.99
C LEU A 572 -20.48 -7.89 -1.53
N HIS A 573 -20.58 -8.98 -2.29
CA HIS A 573 -21.33 -10.18 -1.93
C HIS A 573 -20.36 -11.23 -1.41
N TYR A 574 -20.54 -11.69 -0.18
CA TYR A 574 -19.64 -12.66 0.42
C TYR A 574 -20.34 -13.62 1.37
N THR A 575 -19.76 -14.81 1.53
CA THR A 575 -20.21 -15.84 2.46
C THR A 575 -19.11 -16.12 3.48
N LEU A 576 -19.49 -16.14 4.75
CA LEU A 576 -18.65 -16.52 5.87
C LEU A 576 -19.05 -17.92 6.32
N SER A 577 -18.14 -18.89 6.24
CA SER A 577 -18.40 -20.28 6.63
C SER A 577 -17.40 -20.80 7.64
N LYS A 578 -17.84 -21.50 8.69
CA LYS A 578 -16.95 -22.27 9.56
C LYS A 578 -16.45 -23.50 8.82
N VAL A 579 -15.13 -23.69 8.82
CA VAL A 579 -14.50 -24.87 8.25
C VAL A 579 -14.28 -25.86 9.39
N HIS A 580 -15.06 -26.94 9.41
CA HIS A 580 -14.77 -28.04 10.32
C HIS A 580 -13.44 -28.67 9.92
N ALA A 581 -12.59 -28.98 10.91
CA ALA A 581 -11.37 -29.72 10.66
C ALA A 581 -11.76 -31.01 9.93
N ARG A 582 -11.17 -31.26 8.74
CA ARG A 582 -11.20 -32.59 8.14
C ARG A 582 -10.50 -33.52 9.13
N ASN A 583 -11.27 -34.17 10.00
CA ASN A 583 -10.85 -35.46 10.51
C ASN A 583 -10.66 -36.34 9.28
N GLY A 584 -9.59 -37.12 9.23
CA GLY A 584 -9.28 -37.99 8.09
C GLY A 584 -10.35 -39.05 7.85
N GLU A 585 -11.48 -38.65 7.27
CA GLU A 585 -12.39 -39.52 6.56
C GLU A 585 -11.75 -39.82 5.21
N ARG A 586 -11.34 -41.09 5.06
CA ARG A 586 -11.27 -41.73 3.75
C ARG A 586 -12.61 -41.45 3.07
N ASP A 587 -12.57 -41.14 1.79
CA ASP A 587 -13.75 -41.14 0.92
C ASP A 587 -14.53 -42.45 1.12
N GLU A 588 -15.52 -42.42 2.01
CA GLU A 588 -16.65 -43.33 1.94
C GLU A 588 -17.62 -42.70 0.94
N CYS A 589 -17.98 -43.52 -0.02
CA CYS A 589 -18.72 -43.16 -1.20
C CYS A 589 -20.01 -42.41 -0.84
N SER A 590 -20.28 -41.38 -1.64
CA SER A 590 -21.61 -40.79 -1.81
C SER A 590 -22.66 -41.89 -2.00
N ASP A 591 -23.45 -42.12 -0.96
CA ASP A 591 -24.78 -42.71 -1.06
C ASP A 591 -25.79 -41.57 -0.92
N ASP A 592 -26.15 -40.96 -2.05
CA ASP A 592 -27.46 -40.36 -2.30
C ASP A 592 -27.53 -39.97 -3.79
N VAL A 593 -27.62 -41.00 -4.64
CA VAL A 593 -28.24 -40.87 -5.97
C VAL A 593 -29.30 -41.96 -6.05
N ASP A 594 -30.56 -41.53 -5.97
CA ASP A 594 -31.74 -42.30 -6.30
C ASP A 594 -31.50 -43.15 -7.56
N HIS A 595 -31.46 -44.47 -7.39
CA HIS A 595 -31.63 -45.42 -8.48
C HIS A 595 -33.08 -45.89 -8.51
N ASP A 596 -33.82 -45.41 -9.49
CA ASP A 596 -34.87 -46.18 -10.13
C ASP A 596 -34.21 -47.02 -11.23
N CYS A 597 -33.76 -48.23 -10.91
CA CYS A 597 -33.44 -49.28 -11.88
C CYS A 597 -33.67 -50.65 -11.25
N GLY A 598 -34.57 -51.42 -11.87
CA GLY A 598 -35.12 -52.65 -11.34
C GLY A 598 -34.19 -53.86 -11.29
N ALA A 599 -34.66 -54.82 -10.49
CA ALA A 599 -34.55 -56.28 -10.63
C ALA A 599 -33.18 -56.88 -10.98
N GLY A 600 -32.57 -57.57 -10.00
CA GLY A 600 -31.57 -58.60 -10.30
C GLY A 600 -30.65 -58.99 -9.13
N VAL A 601 -31.17 -59.79 -8.19
CA VAL A 601 -30.54 -61.03 -7.68
C VAL A 601 -28.99 -61.05 -7.59
N ASP A 602 -28.40 -60.91 -6.39
CA ASP A 602 -27.89 -62.03 -5.58
C ASP A 602 -27.04 -61.56 -4.38
N ARG A 603 -27.11 -62.35 -3.30
CA ARG A 603 -26.43 -62.12 -2.02
C ARG A 603 -24.92 -62.36 -2.11
N CYS A 604 -24.11 -61.59 -1.38
CA CYS A 604 -22.81 -62.06 -0.88
C CYS A 604 -22.53 -61.62 0.57
N PRO A 605 -21.71 -62.39 1.32
CA PRO A 605 -21.74 -62.45 2.78
C PRO A 605 -20.60 -61.68 3.47
N LYS A 606 -20.78 -61.42 4.77
CA LYS A 606 -19.77 -60.84 5.67
C LYS A 606 -18.60 -61.80 5.99
N ARG A 607 -17.43 -61.20 6.27
CA ARG A 607 -16.18 -61.63 6.97
C ARG A 607 -14.98 -61.50 6.01
N GLY A 608 -13.79 -61.00 6.36
CA GLY A 608 -13.12 -60.69 7.62
C GLY A 608 -11.65 -61.16 7.52
N GLY A 609 -10.67 -60.30 7.85
CA GLY A 609 -9.34 -60.71 8.34
C GLY A 609 -8.19 -60.97 7.35
N SER A 610 -7.03 -60.40 7.73
CA SER A 610 -5.62 -60.82 7.53
C SER A 610 -4.93 -60.71 6.17
N ASP A 611 -3.75 -60.06 6.21
CA ASP A 611 -2.47 -60.32 5.52
C ASP A 611 -2.48 -61.01 4.15
N ASP A 612 -1.89 -60.40 3.12
CA ASP A 612 -0.49 -60.64 2.74
C ASP A 612 -0.10 -59.82 1.48
N ARG A 613 1.21 -59.65 1.33
CA ARG A 613 2.05 -59.15 0.21
C ARG A 613 1.46 -59.18 -1.21
N GLY A 614 1.80 -58.15 -2.00
CA GLY A 614 1.79 -58.29 -3.47
C GLY A 614 1.77 -56.97 -4.25
N SER A 615 2.88 -56.24 -4.24
CA SER A 615 3.14 -55.14 -5.17
C SER A 615 3.33 -55.66 -6.60
N ARG A 616 2.46 -55.23 -7.52
CA ARG A 616 2.74 -54.87 -8.93
C ARG A 616 1.43 -54.54 -9.66
N CYS A 617 1.26 -53.27 -10.02
CA CYS A 617 0.54 -52.83 -11.21
C CYS A 617 1.14 -51.49 -11.69
N GLU A 618 1.66 -51.50 -12.91
CA GLU A 618 1.62 -50.42 -13.91
C GLU A 618 1.14 -51.11 -15.21
N PRO A 619 0.56 -50.38 -16.18
CA PRO A 619 0.26 -48.94 -16.23
C PRO A 619 -1.17 -48.59 -15.83
#